data_AF-A0A929U6W6-F1
#
_entry.id   AF-A0A929U6W6-F1
#
_cell.length_a   1.000
_cell.length_b   1.000
_cell.length_c   1.000
_cell.angle_alpha   90.00
_cell.angle_beta   90.00
_cell.angle_gamma   90.00
#
_symmetry.space_group_name_H-M   'P 1'
#
loop_
_entity.id
_entity.type
_entity.pdbx_description
1 polymer ?
#
loop_
_entity_poly.entity_id
_entity_poly.type
_entity_poly.pdbx_seq_one_letter_code
_entity_poly.pdbx_strand_id
1 'polypeptide(L)'
;MSNQRKRRRKPGRASTRSQQSYRSEKYALRDEIICIVLLFVMILLLLCNFGFCGKVGDLLSHVMFGLFGILAYVVPVLMAFATFFYISNAGSRNTDLVVMKIAAGVVLCLQFAIFTDLLMGRLNDASLA
;
A
#
# COMPACT_ATOMS: atom_id res chain seq x y z
N MET A 1 -52.48 41.87 -21.88
CA MET A 1 -51.39 40.91 -22.22
C MET A 1 -50.62 40.56 -20.94
N SER A 2 -50.97 39.47 -20.25
CA SER A 2 -50.27 39.00 -19.04
C SER A 2 -49.34 37.84 -19.41
N ASN A 3 -48.03 38.07 -19.34
CA ASN A 3 -47.01 37.11 -19.75
C ASN A 3 -46.57 36.26 -18.53
N GLN A 4 -47.10 35.04 -18.41
CA GLN A 4 -46.72 34.12 -17.32
C GLN A 4 -45.33 33.52 -17.58
N ARG A 5 -44.31 34.01 -16.86
CA ARG A 5 -43.00 33.35 -16.76
C ARG A 5 -43.13 32.04 -15.98
N LYS A 6 -43.34 30.94 -16.70
CA LYS A 6 -43.26 29.58 -16.16
C LYS A 6 -41.82 29.29 -15.72
N ARG A 7 -41.48 29.58 -14.46
CA ARG A 7 -40.22 29.13 -13.82
C ARG A 7 -40.22 27.60 -13.81
N ARG A 8 -39.60 26.98 -14.82
CA ARG A 8 -39.26 25.55 -14.83
C ARG A 8 -38.32 25.26 -13.65
N ARG A 9 -38.88 24.80 -12.53
CA ARG A 9 -38.11 24.17 -11.46
C ARG A 9 -37.53 22.87 -12.03
N LYS A 10 -36.23 22.83 -12.29
CA LYS A 10 -35.53 21.61 -12.73
C LYS A 10 -35.65 20.55 -11.62
N PRO A 11 -36.40 19.44 -11.81
CA PRO A 11 -36.40 18.35 -10.86
C PRO A 11 -35.16 17.50 -11.17
N GLY A 12 -34.06 17.70 -10.46
CA GLY A 12 -32.84 16.96 -10.82
C GLY A 12 -31.67 17.05 -9.87
N ARG A 13 -31.88 17.43 -8.60
CA ARG A 13 -30.76 17.59 -7.64
C ARG A 13 -30.79 16.60 -6.47
N ALA A 14 -31.96 16.02 -6.17
CA ALA A 14 -32.09 14.99 -5.14
C ALA A 14 -31.56 13.62 -5.60
N SER A 15 -31.91 13.19 -6.82
CA SER A 15 -31.46 11.92 -7.43
C SER A 15 -29.93 11.87 -7.56
N THR A 16 -29.29 12.92 -8.09
CA THR A 16 -27.82 12.98 -8.24
C THR A 16 -27.08 12.95 -6.90
N ARG A 17 -27.63 13.55 -5.83
CA ARG A 17 -27.01 13.56 -4.51
C ARG A 17 -27.05 12.17 -3.84
N SER A 18 -28.16 11.46 -3.96
CA SER A 18 -28.30 10.09 -3.45
C SER A 18 -27.40 9.08 -4.18
N GLN A 19 -27.19 9.28 -5.48
CA GLN A 19 -26.29 8.44 -6.27
C GLN A 19 -24.82 8.73 -5.95
N GLN A 20 -24.46 9.99 -5.68
CA GLN A 20 -23.11 10.37 -5.26
C GLN A 20 -22.75 9.81 -3.87
N SER A 21 -23.68 9.85 -2.90
CA SER A 21 -23.44 9.28 -1.57
C SER A 21 -23.26 7.76 -1.60
N TYR A 22 -24.12 7.06 -2.35
CA TYR A 22 -24.00 5.61 -2.54
C TYR A 22 -22.69 5.19 -3.20
N ARG A 23 -22.21 5.97 -4.18
CA ARG A 23 -20.90 5.74 -4.80
C ARG A 23 -19.76 5.97 -3.80
N SER A 24 -19.82 7.05 -3.02
CA SER A 24 -18.81 7.35 -1.99
C SER A 24 -18.71 6.25 -0.93
N GLU A 25 -19.85 5.75 -0.47
CA GLU A 25 -19.94 4.64 0.48
C GLU A 25 -19.36 3.34 -0.11
N LYS A 26 -19.68 3.02 -1.37
CA LYS A 26 -19.07 1.88 -2.08
C LYS A 26 -17.56 1.98 -2.20
N TYR A 27 -17.02 3.17 -2.47
CA TYR A 27 -15.58 3.37 -2.55
C TYR A 27 -14.92 3.18 -1.17
N ALA A 28 -15.51 3.73 -0.11
CA ALA A 28 -15.01 3.55 1.26
C ALA A 28 -14.98 2.07 1.68
N LEU A 29 -16.08 1.33 1.44
CA LEU A 29 -16.15 -0.10 1.76
C LEU A 29 -15.15 -0.92 0.94
N ARG A 30 -14.95 -0.59 -0.35
CA ARG A 30 -13.98 -1.28 -1.19
C ARG A 30 -12.55 -1.07 -0.66
N ASP A 31 -12.21 0.17 -0.29
CA ASP A 31 -10.88 0.50 0.19
C ASP A 31 -10.58 -0.16 1.55
N GLU A 32 -11.58 -0.28 2.43
CA GLU A 32 -11.49 -1.03 3.69
C GLU A 32 -11.23 -2.53 3.45
N ILE A 33 -11.99 -3.17 2.56
CA ILE A 33 -11.81 -4.58 2.21
C ILE A 33 -10.42 -4.82 1.60
N ILE A 34 -9.99 -3.97 0.68
CA ILE A 34 -8.64 -4.06 0.07
C ILE A 34 -7.57 -3.94 1.16
N CYS A 35 -7.72 -3.00 2.09
CA CYS A 35 -6.77 -2.81 3.18
C CYS A 35 -6.64 -4.05 4.06
N ILE A 36 -7.76 -4.67 4.44
CA ILE A 36 -7.76 -5.89 5.27
C ILE A 36 -7.12 -7.07 4.53
N VAL A 37 -7.46 -7.28 3.26
CA VAL A 37 -6.88 -8.36 2.44
C VAL A 37 -5.37 -8.16 2.28
N LEU A 38 -4.93 -6.94 1.98
CA LEU A 38 -3.50 -6.62 1.87
C LEU A 38 -2.78 -6.83 3.21
N LEU A 39 -3.37 -6.41 4.32
CA LEU A 39 -2.79 -6.61 5.65
C LEU A 39 -2.62 -8.11 5.95
N PHE A 40 -3.63 -8.93 5.64
CA PHE A 40 -3.52 -10.38 5.79
C PHE A 40 -2.39 -10.97 4.94
N VAL A 41 -2.26 -10.54 3.69
CA VAL A 41 -1.15 -10.94 2.82
C VAL A 41 0.21 -10.53 3.39
N MET A 42 0.34 -9.33 3.95
CA MET A 42 1.60 -8.87 4.57
C MET A 42 1.95 -9.68 5.82
N ILE A 43 0.96 -10.05 6.63
CA ILE A 43 1.16 -10.94 7.79
C ILE A 43 1.60 -12.32 7.32
N LEU A 44 0.94 -12.90 6.31
CA LEU A 44 1.36 -14.17 5.74
C LEU A 44 2.78 -14.11 5.18
N LEU A 45 3.15 -13.02 4.50
CA LEU A 45 4.49 -12.82 3.95
C LEU A 45 5.54 -12.70 5.07
N LEU A 46 5.22 -12.02 6.17
CA LEU A 46 6.06 -11.98 7.36
C LEU A 46 6.24 -13.39 7.97
N LEU A 47 5.16 -14.16 8.08
CA LEU A 47 5.22 -15.54 8.57
C LEU A 47 6.01 -16.47 7.64
N CYS A 48 5.90 -16.28 6.32
CA CYS A 48 6.74 -16.96 5.33
C CYS A 48 8.22 -16.64 5.56
N ASN A 49 8.56 -15.37 5.80
CA ASN A 49 9.94 -14.96 6.07
C ASN A 49 10.48 -15.55 7.38
N PHE A 50 9.63 -15.81 8.37
CA PHE A 50 9.99 -16.55 9.59
C PHE A 50 10.03 -18.08 9.42
N GLY A 51 9.65 -18.62 8.27
CA GLY A 51 9.68 -20.06 7.99
C GLY A 51 8.45 -20.85 8.45
N PHE A 52 7.34 -20.19 8.80
CA PHE A 52 6.13 -20.88 9.28
C PHE A 52 5.22 -21.47 8.18
N CYS A 53 5.44 -21.09 6.91
CA CYS A 53 4.50 -21.38 5.81
C CYS A 53 4.90 -22.56 4.89
N GLY A 54 5.84 -23.40 5.32
CA GLY A 54 6.29 -24.59 4.57
C GLY A 54 6.88 -24.24 3.19
N LYS A 55 6.84 -25.18 2.23
CA LYS A 55 7.55 -25.05 0.94
C LYS A 55 7.20 -23.80 0.12
N VAL A 56 5.94 -23.36 0.14
CA VAL A 56 5.53 -22.12 -0.55
C VAL A 56 6.10 -20.91 0.18
N GLY A 57 6.09 -20.94 1.51
CA GLY A 57 6.73 -19.94 2.35
C GLY A 57 8.23 -19.83 2.11
N ASP A 58 8.92 -20.96 1.99
CA ASP A 58 10.37 -21.01 1.72
C ASP A 58 10.73 -20.39 0.37
N LEU A 59 9.90 -20.57 -0.65
CA LEU A 59 10.11 -19.92 -1.94
C LEU A 59 9.95 -18.40 -1.83
N LEU A 60 8.87 -17.95 -1.19
CA LEU A 60 8.62 -16.52 -0.99
C LEU A 60 9.72 -15.88 -0.14
N SER A 61 10.15 -16.58 0.92
CA SER A 61 11.18 -16.11 1.81
C SER A 61 12.53 -16.04 1.09
N HIS A 62 12.92 -17.03 0.29
CA HIS A 62 14.13 -16.96 -0.53
C HIS A 62 14.13 -15.76 -1.49
N VAL A 63 13.01 -15.42 -2.12
CA VAL A 63 12.93 -14.22 -2.97
C VAL A 63 13.10 -12.96 -2.13
N MET A 64 12.43 -12.86 -0.97
CA MET A 64 12.54 -11.71 -0.08
C MET A 64 13.95 -11.55 0.49
N PHE A 65 14.57 -12.63 0.96
CA PHE A 65 15.95 -12.64 1.45
C PHE A 65 16.95 -12.39 0.33
N GLY A 66 16.72 -12.90 -0.88
CA GLY A 66 17.60 -12.64 -2.03
C GLY A 66 17.58 -11.19 -2.50
N LEU A 67 16.46 -10.48 -2.34
CA LEU A 67 16.33 -9.08 -2.73
C LEU A 67 16.70 -8.10 -1.61
N PHE A 68 16.37 -8.44 -0.36
CA PHE A 68 16.44 -7.51 0.77
C PHE A 68 17.36 -7.98 1.91
N GLY A 69 17.88 -9.21 1.87
CA GLY A 69 18.71 -9.77 2.94
C GLY A 69 17.98 -9.75 4.29
N ILE A 70 18.70 -9.32 5.34
CA ILE A 70 18.15 -9.20 6.71
C ILE A 70 16.93 -8.27 6.79
N LEU A 71 16.78 -7.32 5.85
CA LEU A 71 15.64 -6.40 5.83
C LEU A 71 14.35 -7.06 5.36
N ALA A 72 14.40 -8.28 4.82
CA ALA A 72 13.21 -9.06 4.44
C ALA A 72 12.19 -9.19 5.57
N TYR A 73 12.60 -9.18 6.84
CA TYR A 73 11.68 -9.20 7.98
C TYR A 73 10.92 -7.88 8.20
N VAL A 74 11.50 -6.75 7.79
CA VAL A 74 10.96 -5.40 8.01
C VAL A 74 10.10 -4.94 6.81
N VAL A 75 10.44 -5.40 5.60
CA VAL A 75 9.71 -5.07 4.35
C VAL A 75 8.19 -5.29 4.43
N PRO A 76 7.66 -6.43 4.91
CA PRO A 76 6.21 -6.66 4.97
C PRO A 76 5.50 -5.62 5.85
N VAL A 77 6.16 -5.19 6.93
CA VAL A 77 5.65 -4.16 7.84
C VAL A 77 5.64 -2.79 7.18
N LEU A 78 6.73 -2.42 6.48
CA LEU A 78 6.81 -1.17 5.73
C LEU A 78 5.77 -1.10 4.60
N MET A 79 5.52 -2.22 3.93
CA MET A 79 4.48 -2.33 2.89
C MET A 79 3.06 -2.13 3.47
N ALA A 80 2.79 -2.66 4.67
CA ALA A 80 1.53 -2.40 5.37
C ALA A 80 1.38 -0.90 5.71
N PHE A 81 2.42 -0.28 6.29
CA PHE A 81 2.41 1.16 6.59
C PHE A 81 2.24 2.03 5.35
N ALA A 82 2.94 1.70 4.25
CA ALA A 82 2.79 2.41 2.98
C ALA A 82 1.37 2.30 2.44
N THR A 83 0.74 1.12 2.56
CA THR A 83 -0.64 0.90 2.14
C THR A 83 -1.62 1.74 2.97
N PHE A 84 -1.49 1.72 4.30
CA PHE A 84 -2.31 2.57 5.18
C PHE A 84 -2.12 4.05 4.86
N PHE A 85 -0.87 4.49 4.73
CA PHE A 85 -0.56 5.88 4.42
C PHE A 85 -1.13 6.33 3.07
N TYR A 86 -1.10 5.45 2.06
CA TYR A 86 -1.73 5.70 0.76
C TYR A 86 -3.25 5.84 0.89
N ILE A 87 -3.92 4.85 1.49
CA ILE A 87 -5.39 4.84 1.63
C ILE A 87 -5.88 6.02 2.47
N SER A 88 -5.19 6.35 3.58
CA SER A 88 -5.55 7.49 4.45
C SER A 88 -5.50 8.84 3.74
N ASN A 89 -4.74 8.95 2.64
CA ASN A 89 -4.63 10.18 1.88
C ASN A 89 -5.27 10.11 0.48
N ALA A 90 -5.86 8.96 0.13
CA ALA A 90 -6.47 8.72 -1.16
C ALA A 90 -7.67 9.65 -1.38
N GLY A 91 -7.70 10.31 -2.55
CA GLY A 91 -8.76 11.25 -2.91
C GLY A 91 -8.52 12.70 -2.47
N SER A 92 -7.41 12.99 -1.78
CA SER A 92 -6.94 14.35 -1.53
C SER A 92 -6.12 14.88 -2.71
N ARG A 93 -6.00 16.21 -2.84
CA ARG A 93 -5.07 16.86 -3.80
C ARG A 93 -3.60 16.52 -3.52
N ASN A 94 -3.31 15.95 -2.34
CA ASN A 94 -1.98 15.56 -1.89
C ASN A 94 -1.64 14.10 -2.23
N THR A 95 -2.54 13.36 -2.91
CA THR A 95 -2.31 11.95 -3.27
C THR A 95 -1.00 11.79 -4.06
N ASP A 96 -0.68 12.72 -4.96
CA ASP A 96 0.57 12.70 -5.73
C ASP A 96 1.81 12.79 -4.84
N LEU A 97 1.77 13.65 -3.80
CA LEU A 97 2.87 13.80 -2.84
C LEU A 97 3.07 12.53 -1.99
N VAL A 98 1.98 11.84 -1.68
CA VAL A 98 2.01 10.59 -0.92
C VAL A 98 2.64 9.47 -1.74
N VAL A 99 2.32 9.39 -3.04
CA VAL A 99 2.98 8.45 -3.95
C VAL A 99 4.48 8.73 -4.02
N MET A 100 4.90 10.00 -4.10
CA MET A 100 6.32 10.35 -4.09
C MET A 100 7.02 9.99 -2.77
N LYS A 101 6.36 10.16 -1.62
CA LYS A 101 6.88 9.72 -0.32
C LYS A 101 7.07 8.21 -0.24
N ILE A 102 6.09 7.45 -0.72
CA ILE A 102 6.17 5.98 -0.78
C ILE A 102 7.30 5.57 -1.74
N ALA A 103 7.38 6.17 -2.93
CA ALA A 103 8.44 5.90 -3.90
C ALA A 103 9.83 6.21 -3.33
N ALA A 104 10.01 7.36 -2.68
CA ALA A 104 11.26 7.70 -1.98
C ALA A 104 11.58 6.70 -0.87
N GLY A 105 10.57 6.25 -0.11
CA GLY A 105 10.73 5.21 0.90
C GLY A 105 11.18 3.87 0.30
N VAL A 106 10.61 3.46 -0.84
CA VAL A 106 11.01 2.24 -1.56
C VAL A 106 12.45 2.35 -2.05
N VAL A 107 12.83 3.47 -2.67
CA VAL A 107 14.22 3.71 -3.11
C VAL A 107 15.19 3.67 -1.94
N LEU A 108 14.83 4.31 -0.81
CA LEU A 108 15.64 4.28 0.41
C LEU A 108 15.78 2.86 0.96
N CYS A 109 14.71 2.07 0.98
CA CYS A 109 14.75 0.68 1.43
C CYS A 109 15.67 -0.16 0.55
N LEU A 110 15.63 0.02 -0.78
CA LEU A 110 16.53 -0.67 -1.70
C LEU A 110 17.99 -0.28 -1.47
N GLN A 111 18.25 1.01 -1.27
CA GLN A 111 19.60 1.49 -0.97
C GLN A 111 20.13 0.89 0.34
N PHE A 112 19.27 0.82 1.37
CA PHE A 112 19.62 0.21 2.65
C PHE A 112 19.83 -1.30 2.52
N ALA A 113 19.02 -2.00 1.72
CA ALA A 113 19.19 -3.42 1.44
C ALA A 113 20.56 -3.70 0.80
N ILE A 114 20.90 -2.96 -0.26
CA ILE A 114 22.20 -3.06 -0.93
C ILE A 114 23.34 -2.75 0.06
N PHE A 115 23.18 -1.71 0.89
CA PHE A 115 24.18 -1.36 1.90
C PHE A 115 24.38 -2.48 2.93
N THR A 116 23.30 -3.07 3.45
CA THR A 116 23.40 -4.18 4.40
C THR A 116 24.00 -5.43 3.77
N ASP A 117 23.69 -5.71 2.51
CA ASP A 117 24.25 -6.84 1.77
C ASP A 117 25.76 -6.67 1.54
N LEU A 118 26.19 -5.46 1.15
CA LEU A 118 27.61 -5.12 1.02
C LEU A 118 28.38 -5.23 2.35
N LEU A 119 27.78 -4.75 3.44
CA LEU A 119 28.41 -4.82 4.77
C LEU A 119 28.54 -6.28 5.23
N MET A 120 27.48 -7.08 5.08
CA MET A 120 27.47 -8.48 5.47
C MET A 120 28.43 -9.32 4.64
N GLY A 121 28.50 -9.09 3.33
CA GLY A 121 29.47 -9.73 2.44
C GLY A 121 30.91 -9.50 2.90
N ARG A 122 31.25 -8.25 3.25
CA ARG A 122 32.59 -7.90 3.74
C ARG A 122 32.93 -8.48 5.11
N LEU A 123 31.96 -8.59 6.02
CA LEU A 123 32.16 -9.20 7.33
C LEU A 123 32.38 -10.72 7.21
N ASN A 124 31.66 -11.39 6.31
CA ASN A 124 31.85 -12.81 6.07
C ASN A 124 33.26 -13.10 5.51
N ASP A 125 33.73 -12.31 4.54
CA ASP A 125 35.08 -12.47 3.98
C ASP A 125 36.19 -12.23 5.03
N ALA A 126 36.00 -11.23 5.91
CA ALA A 126 36.94 -10.91 6.98
C ALA A 126 36.93 -11.91 8.14
N SER A 127 35.84 -12.66 8.33
CA SER A 127 35.73 -13.71 9.35
C SER A 127 36.38 -15.03 8.95
N LEU A 128 36.67 -15.21 7.65
CA LEU A 128 37.27 -16.41 7.07
C LEU A 128 38.78 -16.23 6.77
N ALA A 129 39.35 -15.08 7.13
CA ALA A 129 40.79 -14.76 7.05
C ALA A 129 41.40 -14.70 8.45
#